data_AF-A0A5F0LLC2-F1
#
_entry.id   AF-A0A5F0LLC2-F1
#
_cell.length_a   1.000
_cell.length_b   1.000
_cell.length_c   1.000
_cell.angle_alpha   90.00
_cell.angle_beta   90.00
_cell.angle_gamma   90.00
#
_symmetry.space_group_name_H-M   'P 1'
#
loop_
_entity.id
_entity.type
_entity.pdbx_description
1 polymer ?
#
loop_
_entity_poly.entity_id
_entity_poly.type
_entity_poly.pdbx_seq_one_letter_code
_entity_poly.pdbx_strand_id
1 'polypeptide(L)'
;VCTGQELTDNLLKQIEPFDPTFHLGQEVTVVQKREDGRFDLETSAGTKFITKTIFIAAGVGSFQPRTLKVDGIEAFDGSQLFYRVKNPAQFEGKNIVICGGGDSALDWALNFVGKAESVVLLHRRDEFRAAPASVAKMKELCEQYEMQLIVGQATGFEAKDGKLSEIKVTGADGVTRRLPLDMLLVFFGLSPKLGPIAEWGLDIERKQLKVVDTEKFETNVPGIFAVGDINTYPGKKKLILSGFHEAALAAFGAAPYIFPDKKIHMQYTTTSPKLHKILGVETPVFD
;
A
#
# COMPACT_ATOMS: atom_id res chain seq x y z
N VAL A 1 10.14 -4.05 23.47
CA VAL A 1 10.10 -4.39 22.03
C VAL A 1 9.24 -3.34 21.37
N CYS A 2 9.77 -2.55 20.43
CA CYS A 2 8.97 -1.56 19.70
C CYS A 2 8.15 -2.27 18.62
N THR A 3 6.83 -2.13 18.64
CA THR A 3 5.97 -2.73 17.60
C THR A 3 5.98 -1.89 16.31
N GLY A 4 5.49 -2.44 15.20
CA GLY A 4 5.37 -1.67 13.96
C GLY A 4 4.42 -0.47 14.07
N GLN A 5 3.34 -0.62 14.84
CA GLN A 5 2.41 0.49 15.13
C GLN A 5 3.10 1.55 15.98
N GLU A 6 3.75 1.16 17.07
CA GLU A 6 4.46 2.08 17.96
C GLU A 6 5.57 2.85 17.23
N LEU A 7 6.32 2.19 16.35
CA LEU A 7 7.32 2.87 15.52
C LEU A 7 6.66 3.89 14.58
N THR A 8 5.52 3.55 13.97
CA THR A 8 4.77 4.45 13.08
C THR A 8 4.30 5.69 13.84
N ASP A 9 3.70 5.49 15.02
CA ASP A 9 3.19 6.58 15.86
C ASP A 9 4.34 7.50 16.32
N ASN A 10 5.48 6.91 16.71
CA ASN A 10 6.68 7.67 17.09
C ASN A 10 7.25 8.49 15.93
N LEU A 11 7.25 7.95 14.70
CA LEU A 11 7.72 8.67 13.52
C LEU A 11 6.77 9.82 13.13
N LEU A 12 5.46 9.59 13.20
CA LEU A 12 4.46 10.64 12.96
C LEU A 12 4.62 11.79 13.97
N LYS A 13 4.84 11.45 15.25
CA LYS A 13 5.15 12.44 16.28
C LYS A 13 6.47 13.18 16.02
N GLN A 14 7.50 12.47 15.56
CA GLN A 14 8.82 13.08 15.28
C GLN A 14 8.75 14.14 14.18
N ILE A 15 7.87 13.96 13.18
CA ILE A 15 7.74 14.87 12.04
C ILE A 15 6.66 15.95 12.23
N GLU A 16 5.84 15.84 13.28
CA GLU A 16 4.75 16.78 13.59
C GLU A 16 5.19 18.26 13.59
N PRO A 17 6.36 18.66 14.14
CA PRO A 17 6.78 20.07 14.11
C PRO A 17 7.00 20.65 12.71
N PHE A 18 7.15 19.81 11.68
CA PHE A 18 7.36 20.23 10.30
C PHE A 18 6.05 20.32 9.49
N ASP A 19 4.91 19.95 10.09
CA ASP A 19 3.56 20.02 9.50
C ASP A 19 3.47 19.42 8.07
N PRO A 20 3.84 18.14 7.86
CA PRO A 20 3.80 17.53 6.54
C PRO A 20 2.36 17.29 6.06
N THR A 21 2.09 17.62 4.80
CA THR A 21 0.79 17.31 4.16
C THR A 21 0.78 15.88 3.60
N PHE A 22 -0.19 15.06 4.03
CA PHE A 22 -0.36 13.69 3.54
C PHE A 22 -1.52 13.57 2.55
N HIS A 23 -1.24 13.07 1.34
CA HIS A 23 -2.24 12.71 0.34
C HIS A 23 -2.38 11.19 0.26
N LEU A 24 -3.15 10.60 1.18
CA LEU A 24 -3.37 9.15 1.25
C LEU A 24 -4.41 8.67 0.23
N GLY A 25 -4.38 7.37 -0.09
CA GLY A 25 -5.38 6.74 -0.98
C GLY A 25 -5.22 7.04 -2.46
N GLN A 26 -4.09 7.66 -2.87
CA GLN A 26 -3.76 8.01 -4.25
C GLN A 26 -2.37 7.47 -4.60
N GLU A 27 -2.15 7.15 -5.87
CA GLU A 27 -0.86 6.71 -6.40
C GLU A 27 -0.32 7.80 -7.33
N VAL A 28 0.97 8.16 -7.23
CA VAL A 28 1.59 9.04 -8.23
C VAL A 28 1.74 8.25 -9.53
N THR A 29 1.14 8.74 -10.61
CA THR A 29 1.10 8.08 -11.92
C THR A 29 2.00 8.74 -12.94
N VAL A 30 2.22 10.06 -12.82
CA VAL A 30 3.04 10.82 -13.76
C VAL A 30 4.10 11.59 -13.01
N VAL A 31 5.33 11.58 -13.54
CA VAL A 31 6.42 12.47 -13.17
C VAL A 31 7.01 13.01 -14.47
N GLN A 32 7.02 14.33 -14.62
CA GLN A 32 7.57 15.00 -15.80
C GLN A 32 8.49 16.14 -15.37
N LYS A 33 9.71 16.17 -15.91
CA LYS A 33 10.66 17.26 -15.66
C LYS A 33 10.32 18.47 -16.54
N ARG A 34 10.31 19.65 -15.94
CA ARG A 34 10.13 20.94 -16.60
C ARG A 34 11.48 21.49 -17.11
N GLU A 35 11.41 22.40 -18.07
CA GLU A 35 12.58 23.11 -18.61
C GLU A 35 13.31 23.93 -17.52
N ASP A 36 12.58 24.46 -16.54
CA ASP A 36 13.13 25.21 -15.41
C ASP A 36 13.74 24.32 -14.31
N GLY A 37 13.80 23.00 -14.53
CA GLY A 37 14.39 22.03 -13.60
C GLY A 37 13.45 21.51 -12.51
N ARG A 38 12.22 22.02 -12.39
CA ARG A 38 11.19 21.48 -11.48
C ARG A 38 10.52 20.24 -12.06
N PHE A 39 9.60 19.65 -11.31
CA PHE A 39 8.83 18.48 -11.70
C PHE A 39 7.33 18.71 -11.57
N ASP A 40 6.59 18.31 -12.59
CA ASP A 40 5.15 18.09 -12.55
C ASP A 40 4.86 16.65 -12.11
N LEU A 41 3.91 16.50 -11.19
CA LEU A 41 3.40 15.20 -10.77
C LEU A 41 1.88 15.18 -10.90
N GLU A 42 1.34 14.02 -11.28
CA GLU A 42 -0.10 13.73 -11.27
C GLU A 42 -0.37 12.43 -10.53
N THR A 43 -1.48 12.37 -9.79
CA THR A 43 -1.92 11.15 -9.10
C THR A 43 -3.09 10.48 -9.82
N SER A 44 -3.35 9.22 -9.46
CA SER A 44 -4.53 8.46 -9.92
C SER A 44 -5.87 9.07 -9.50
N ALA A 45 -5.87 10.06 -8.59
CA ALA A 45 -7.05 10.84 -8.22
C ALA A 45 -7.13 12.19 -8.96
N GLY A 46 -6.20 12.48 -9.88
CA GLY A 46 -6.13 13.74 -10.62
C GLY A 46 -5.48 14.90 -9.86
N THR A 47 -4.96 14.66 -8.65
CA THR A 47 -4.22 15.67 -7.88
C THR A 47 -2.92 16.01 -8.60
N LYS A 48 -2.59 17.30 -8.72
CA LYS A 48 -1.39 17.77 -9.42
C LYS A 48 -0.46 18.53 -8.48
N PHE A 49 0.84 18.29 -8.63
CA PHE A 49 1.88 18.95 -7.85
C PHE A 49 2.96 19.54 -8.75
N ILE A 50 3.59 20.61 -8.26
CA ILE A 50 4.83 21.14 -8.82
C ILE A 50 5.86 21.17 -7.69
N THR A 51 7.01 20.52 -7.87
CA THR A 51 8.07 20.45 -6.85
C THR A 51 9.46 20.68 -7.45
N LYS A 52 10.42 21.11 -6.61
CA LYS A 52 11.84 21.24 -6.99
C LYS A 52 12.58 19.91 -6.93
N THR A 53 12.18 19.02 -6.02
CA THR A 53 12.85 17.72 -5.78
C THR A 53 11.83 16.64 -5.47
N ILE A 54 12.17 15.38 -5.78
CA ILE A 54 11.35 14.20 -5.51
C ILE A 54 12.16 13.23 -4.67
N PHE A 55 11.54 12.69 -3.61
CA PHE A 55 12.09 11.59 -2.81
C PHE A 55 11.22 10.36 -3.04
N ILE A 56 11.76 9.35 -3.72
CA ILE A 56 11.08 8.08 -3.95
C ILE A 56 11.37 7.15 -2.77
N ALA A 57 10.38 7.00 -1.89
CA ALA A 57 10.39 6.09 -0.75
C ALA A 57 9.34 4.96 -0.92
N ALA A 58 9.21 4.43 -2.13
CA ALA A 58 8.14 3.51 -2.52
C ALA A 58 8.26 2.08 -1.95
N GLY A 59 9.21 1.83 -1.03
CA GLY A 59 9.47 0.51 -0.46
C GLY A 59 9.74 -0.54 -1.54
N VAL A 60 9.04 -1.66 -1.51
CA VAL A 60 9.14 -2.70 -2.55
C VAL A 60 8.28 -2.42 -3.80
N GLY A 61 7.61 -1.26 -3.84
CA GLY A 61 6.68 -0.84 -4.89
C GLY A 61 5.29 -0.52 -4.33
N SER A 62 4.39 -0.09 -5.22
CA SER A 62 2.97 0.09 -4.91
C SER A 62 2.35 -1.21 -4.39
N PHE A 63 1.70 -1.14 -3.23
CA PHE A 63 0.95 -2.27 -2.70
C PHE A 63 -0.38 -2.41 -3.45
N GLN A 64 -0.38 -3.26 -4.48
CA GLN A 64 -1.59 -3.56 -5.24
C GLN A 64 -2.24 -4.85 -4.72
N PRO A 65 -3.58 -4.96 -4.73
CA PRO A 65 -4.24 -6.22 -4.42
C PRO A 65 -3.79 -7.34 -5.33
N ARG A 66 -3.60 -8.53 -4.75
CA ARG A 66 -3.43 -9.75 -5.55
C ARG A 66 -4.76 -10.07 -6.22
N THR A 67 -4.77 -9.96 -7.54
CA THR A 67 -6.00 -10.16 -8.33
C THR A 67 -6.40 -11.62 -8.38
N LEU A 68 -7.71 -11.86 -8.55
CA LEU A 68 -8.21 -13.18 -8.91
C LEU A 68 -7.69 -13.54 -10.31
N LYS A 69 -7.25 -14.79 -10.49
CA LYS A 69 -6.70 -15.30 -11.75
C LYS A 69 -7.74 -16.17 -12.44
N VAL A 70 -8.73 -15.50 -13.01
CA VAL A 70 -9.78 -16.09 -13.84
C VAL A 70 -9.94 -15.20 -15.07
N ASP A 71 -9.71 -15.76 -16.26
CA ASP A 71 -9.65 -14.98 -17.49
C ASP A 71 -10.98 -14.24 -17.76
N GLY A 72 -10.91 -12.93 -17.99
CA GLY A 72 -12.05 -12.07 -18.29
C GLY A 72 -12.83 -11.56 -17.07
N ILE A 73 -12.48 -11.96 -15.85
CA ILE A 73 -13.19 -11.52 -14.63
C ILE A 73 -12.95 -10.02 -14.35
N GLU A 74 -11.86 -9.46 -14.86
CA GLU A 74 -11.51 -8.04 -14.73
C GLU A 74 -12.56 -7.10 -15.34
N ALA A 75 -13.43 -7.59 -16.24
CA ALA A 75 -14.55 -6.83 -16.78
C ALA A 75 -15.55 -6.36 -15.71
N PHE A 76 -15.53 -7.00 -14.52
CA PHE A 76 -16.41 -6.66 -13.39
C PHE A 76 -15.71 -5.85 -12.30
N ASP A 77 -14.41 -5.51 -12.45
CA ASP A 77 -13.66 -4.76 -11.44
C ASP A 77 -14.28 -3.38 -11.23
N GLY A 78 -14.59 -3.07 -9.97
CA GLY A 78 -15.23 -1.82 -9.56
C GLY A 78 -16.75 -1.79 -9.71
N SER A 79 -17.38 -2.83 -10.29
CA SER A 79 -18.85 -2.94 -10.40
C SER A 79 -19.43 -4.08 -9.57
N GLN A 80 -18.95 -5.31 -9.77
CA GLN A 80 -19.34 -6.50 -9.00
C GLN A 80 -18.14 -7.24 -8.39
N LEU A 81 -16.92 -6.98 -8.88
CA LEU A 81 -15.67 -7.48 -8.33
C LEU A 81 -14.94 -6.37 -7.58
N PHE A 82 -14.57 -6.63 -6.33
CA PHE A 82 -13.91 -5.65 -5.49
C PHE A 82 -12.72 -6.24 -4.75
N TYR A 83 -11.60 -5.54 -4.82
CA TYR A 83 -10.38 -5.87 -4.06
C TYR A 83 -10.20 -5.05 -2.78
N ARG A 84 -11.13 -4.14 -2.52
CA ARG A 84 -11.20 -3.26 -1.34
C ARG A 84 -12.64 -2.79 -1.15
N VAL A 85 -13.04 -2.62 0.10
CA VAL A 85 -14.34 -2.05 0.45
C VAL A 85 -14.14 -0.57 0.79
N LYS A 86 -14.66 0.32 -0.06
CA LYS A 86 -14.69 1.77 0.21
C LYS A 86 -15.98 2.20 0.91
N ASN A 87 -17.11 1.66 0.46
CA ASN A 87 -18.43 1.91 1.02
C ASN A 87 -19.08 0.56 1.37
N PRO A 88 -19.14 0.15 2.65
CA PRO A 88 -19.76 -1.12 3.05
C PRO A 88 -21.26 -1.21 2.71
N ALA A 89 -21.97 -0.08 2.71
CA ALA A 89 -23.43 -0.06 2.51
C ALA A 89 -23.85 -0.57 1.11
N GLN A 90 -22.97 -0.53 0.11
CA GLN A 90 -23.27 -1.04 -1.24
C GLN A 90 -23.48 -2.57 -1.28
N PHE A 91 -23.05 -3.27 -0.23
CA PHE A 91 -23.12 -4.73 -0.13
C PHE A 91 -24.31 -5.21 0.72
N GLU A 92 -25.08 -4.30 1.33
CA GLU A 92 -26.25 -4.65 2.14
C GLU A 92 -27.37 -5.26 1.27
N GLY A 93 -28.02 -6.31 1.79
CA GLY A 93 -29.03 -7.07 1.05
C GLY A 93 -28.53 -7.75 -0.23
N LYS A 94 -27.22 -7.97 -0.37
CA LYS A 94 -26.60 -8.69 -1.51
C LYS A 94 -26.14 -10.09 -1.12
N ASN A 95 -26.09 -10.98 -2.10
CA ASN A 95 -25.40 -12.27 -1.99
C ASN A 95 -23.91 -12.04 -2.23
N ILE A 96 -23.11 -12.14 -1.18
CA ILE A 96 -21.69 -11.79 -1.21
C ILE A 96 -20.85 -13.06 -1.14
N VAL A 97 -19.90 -13.19 -2.07
CA VAL A 97 -18.82 -14.16 -1.96
C VAL A 97 -17.51 -13.44 -1.66
N ILE A 98 -16.82 -13.90 -0.62
CA ILE A 98 -15.57 -13.31 -0.15
C ILE A 98 -14.45 -14.35 -0.29
N CYS A 99 -13.43 -14.05 -1.09
CA CYS A 99 -12.30 -14.92 -1.34
C CYS A 99 -11.11 -14.53 -0.46
N GLY A 100 -10.70 -15.38 0.49
CA GLY A 100 -9.51 -15.15 1.31
C GLY A 100 -9.51 -15.90 2.64
N GLY A 101 -8.40 -15.82 3.37
CA GLY A 101 -8.25 -16.50 4.67
C GLY A 101 -7.27 -15.83 5.64
N GLY A 102 -7.02 -14.53 5.45
CA GLY A 102 -6.31 -13.67 6.40
C GLY A 102 -7.27 -12.70 7.08
N ASP A 103 -6.76 -11.84 7.97
CA ASP A 103 -7.59 -10.96 8.82
C ASP A 103 -8.58 -10.13 8.02
N SER A 104 -8.14 -9.45 6.96
CA SER A 104 -9.04 -8.63 6.12
C SER A 104 -10.22 -9.41 5.53
N ALA A 105 -10.03 -10.67 5.15
CA ALA A 105 -11.12 -11.48 4.59
C ALA A 105 -12.16 -11.81 5.66
N LEU A 106 -11.70 -12.18 6.87
CA LEU A 106 -12.58 -12.54 7.97
C LEU A 106 -13.26 -11.30 8.57
N ASP A 107 -12.54 -10.19 8.73
CA ASP A 107 -13.12 -8.94 9.23
C ASP A 107 -14.30 -8.49 8.37
N TRP A 108 -14.17 -8.54 7.04
CA TRP A 108 -15.27 -8.21 6.14
C TRP A 108 -16.38 -9.24 6.14
N ALA A 109 -16.05 -10.55 6.14
CA ALA A 109 -17.07 -11.59 6.22
C ALA A 109 -17.93 -11.43 7.48
N LEU A 110 -17.30 -11.27 8.64
CA LEU A 110 -17.98 -11.07 9.91
C LEU A 110 -18.76 -9.74 9.94
N ASN A 111 -18.26 -8.68 9.30
CA ASN A 111 -18.94 -7.39 9.26
C ASN A 111 -20.25 -7.43 8.46
N PHE A 112 -20.34 -8.28 7.45
CA PHE A 112 -21.50 -8.39 6.55
C PHE A 112 -22.56 -9.39 7.02
N VAL A 113 -22.24 -10.28 7.97
CA VAL A 113 -23.25 -11.14 8.59
C VAL A 113 -24.32 -10.28 9.25
N GLY A 114 -25.60 -10.56 8.94
CA GLY A 114 -26.76 -9.79 9.39
C GLY A 114 -27.02 -8.49 8.62
N LYS A 115 -26.18 -8.14 7.64
CA LYS A 115 -26.38 -6.95 6.77
C LYS A 115 -26.56 -7.32 5.30
N ALA A 116 -25.81 -8.33 4.84
CA ALA A 116 -25.95 -8.92 3.52
C ALA A 116 -27.13 -9.91 3.48
N GLU A 117 -27.62 -10.24 2.28
CA GLU A 117 -28.63 -11.29 2.11
C GLU A 117 -28.02 -12.67 2.40
N SER A 118 -26.78 -12.89 1.93
CA SER A 118 -26.00 -14.06 2.28
C SER A 118 -24.49 -13.76 2.21
N VAL A 119 -23.72 -14.46 3.04
CA VAL A 119 -22.26 -14.36 3.08
C VAL A 119 -21.64 -15.73 2.89
N VAL A 120 -20.84 -15.89 1.84
CA VAL A 120 -20.04 -17.08 1.60
C VAL A 120 -18.57 -16.72 1.64
N LEU A 121 -17.83 -17.30 2.60
CA LEU A 121 -16.37 -17.24 2.65
C LEU A 121 -15.80 -18.39 1.80
N LEU A 122 -15.07 -18.06 0.75
CA LEU A 122 -14.33 -18.99 -0.10
C LEU A 122 -12.85 -18.95 0.26
N HIS A 123 -12.30 -20.08 0.67
CA HIS A 123 -10.87 -20.21 0.96
C HIS A 123 -10.29 -21.50 0.41
N ARG A 124 -9.03 -21.48 -0.03
CA ARG A 124 -8.40 -22.61 -0.75
C ARG A 124 -8.15 -23.86 0.11
N ARG A 125 -8.28 -23.75 1.43
CA ARG A 125 -7.99 -24.80 2.43
C ARG A 125 -8.73 -24.47 3.72
N ASP A 126 -8.76 -25.40 4.67
CA ASP A 126 -9.43 -25.20 5.96
C ASP A 126 -8.52 -24.52 7.02
N GLU A 127 -7.23 -24.28 6.72
CA GLU A 127 -6.34 -23.51 7.60
C GLU A 127 -6.30 -22.01 7.28
N PHE A 128 -6.64 -21.22 8.30
CA PHE A 128 -6.65 -19.76 8.29
C PHE A 128 -5.38 -19.17 8.89
N ARG A 129 -4.98 -18.00 8.40
CA ARG A 129 -3.85 -17.21 8.96
C ARG A 129 -4.31 -16.04 9.82
N ALA A 130 -5.61 -15.79 9.85
CA ALA A 130 -6.22 -14.72 10.64
C ALA A 130 -6.13 -15.00 12.15
N ALA A 131 -6.43 -13.98 12.94
CA ALA A 131 -6.53 -14.07 14.39
C ALA A 131 -7.44 -15.25 14.82
N PRO A 132 -7.02 -16.09 15.78
CA PRO A 132 -7.80 -17.26 16.21
C PRO A 132 -9.22 -16.93 16.66
N ALA A 133 -9.43 -15.76 17.28
CA ALA A 133 -10.75 -15.30 17.70
C ALA A 133 -11.69 -15.06 16.51
N SER A 134 -11.21 -14.40 15.44
CA SER A 134 -12.00 -14.17 14.23
C SER A 134 -12.34 -15.50 13.54
N VAL A 135 -11.39 -16.44 13.50
CA VAL A 135 -11.63 -17.78 12.94
C VAL A 135 -12.68 -18.54 13.74
N ALA A 136 -12.60 -18.53 15.07
CA ALA A 136 -13.57 -19.17 15.95
C ALA A 136 -14.98 -18.57 15.74
N LYS A 137 -15.08 -17.23 15.64
CA LYS A 137 -16.36 -16.57 15.40
C LYS A 137 -16.96 -16.91 14.04
N MET A 138 -16.13 -16.96 12.99
CA MET A 138 -16.57 -17.37 11.65
C MET A 138 -17.12 -18.80 11.65
N LYS A 139 -16.45 -19.72 12.35
CA LYS A 139 -16.92 -21.11 12.48
C LYS A 139 -18.24 -21.22 13.24
N GLU A 140 -18.39 -20.50 14.35
CA GLU A 140 -19.65 -20.44 15.12
C GLU A 140 -20.81 -19.96 14.23
N LEU A 141 -20.61 -18.90 13.43
CA LEU A 141 -21.64 -18.40 12.52
C LEU A 141 -21.95 -19.38 11.38
N CYS A 142 -20.98 -20.17 10.92
CA CYS A 142 -21.24 -21.27 9.98
C CYS A 142 -22.10 -22.37 10.61
N GLU A 143 -21.85 -22.73 11.88
CA GLU A 143 -22.64 -23.72 12.63
C GLU A 143 -24.08 -23.22 12.90
N GLN A 144 -24.25 -21.90 13.04
CA GLN A 144 -25.54 -21.23 13.18
C GLN A 144 -26.26 -21.02 11.82
N TYR A 145 -25.64 -21.40 10.70
CA TYR A 145 -26.15 -21.17 9.34
C TYR A 145 -26.34 -19.69 8.96
N GLU A 146 -25.65 -18.78 9.64
CA GLU A 146 -25.66 -17.33 9.37
C GLU A 146 -24.69 -16.95 8.23
N MET A 147 -23.73 -17.81 7.95
CA MET A 147 -22.83 -17.71 6.79
C MET A 147 -22.36 -19.10 6.35
N GLN A 148 -21.71 -19.18 5.19
CA GLN A 148 -21.16 -20.44 4.69
C GLN A 148 -19.64 -20.33 4.47
N LEU A 149 -18.90 -21.36 4.86
CA LEU A 149 -17.53 -21.58 4.44
C LEU A 149 -17.50 -22.61 3.30
N ILE A 150 -16.86 -22.26 2.19
CA ILE A 150 -16.55 -23.20 1.10
C ILE A 150 -15.03 -23.33 0.97
N VAL A 151 -14.55 -24.57 1.01
CA VAL A 151 -13.15 -24.88 0.77
C VAL A 151 -12.92 -25.20 -0.71
N GLY A 152 -12.23 -24.32 -1.41
CA GLY A 152 -11.95 -24.45 -2.84
C GLY A 152 -11.35 -23.19 -3.45
N GLN A 153 -11.22 -23.19 -4.77
CA GLN A 153 -10.69 -22.06 -5.54
C GLN A 153 -11.69 -21.65 -6.60
N ALA A 154 -11.86 -20.34 -6.78
CA ALA A 154 -12.59 -19.81 -7.92
C ALA A 154 -11.78 -20.07 -9.20
N THR A 155 -12.33 -20.84 -10.13
CA THR A 155 -11.67 -21.30 -11.37
C THR A 155 -12.36 -20.79 -12.64
N GLY A 156 -13.50 -20.13 -12.50
CA GLY A 156 -14.28 -19.60 -13.62
C GLY A 156 -15.45 -18.77 -13.13
N PHE A 157 -16.21 -18.22 -14.07
CA PHE A 157 -17.47 -17.53 -13.79
C PHE A 157 -18.47 -17.75 -14.92
N GLU A 158 -19.70 -17.32 -14.69
CA GLU A 158 -20.74 -17.13 -15.71
C GLU A 158 -21.28 -15.70 -15.60
N ALA A 159 -21.59 -15.12 -16.75
CA ALA A 159 -22.22 -13.81 -16.84
C ALA A 159 -23.52 -13.88 -17.65
N LYS A 160 -24.54 -13.17 -17.20
CA LYS A 160 -25.84 -13.02 -17.88
C LYS A 160 -26.13 -11.54 -18.03
N ASP A 161 -26.49 -11.13 -19.25
CA ASP A 161 -26.81 -9.73 -19.58
C ASP A 161 -25.72 -8.73 -19.12
N GLY A 162 -24.45 -9.13 -19.27
CA GLY A 162 -23.30 -8.30 -18.88
C GLY A 162 -23.06 -8.20 -17.37
N LYS A 163 -23.75 -9.00 -16.54
CA LYS A 163 -23.56 -9.06 -15.08
C LYS A 163 -23.00 -10.40 -14.65
N LEU A 164 -22.10 -10.38 -13.67
CA LEU A 164 -21.59 -11.57 -13.00
C LEU A 164 -22.76 -12.23 -12.28
N SER A 165 -23.07 -13.48 -12.63
CA SER A 165 -24.18 -14.23 -12.02
C SER A 165 -23.71 -15.35 -11.11
N GLU A 166 -22.60 -16.01 -11.47
CA GLU A 166 -22.08 -17.17 -10.75
C GLU A 166 -20.56 -17.21 -10.80
N ILE A 167 -19.91 -17.72 -9.74
CA ILE A 167 -18.53 -18.20 -9.80
C ILE A 167 -18.49 -19.73 -9.82
N LYS A 168 -17.51 -20.28 -10.53
CA LYS A 168 -17.18 -21.71 -10.52
C LYS A 168 -16.11 -21.95 -9.48
N VAL A 169 -16.39 -22.84 -8.53
CA VAL A 169 -15.50 -23.19 -7.42
C VAL A 169 -15.08 -24.64 -7.53
N THR A 170 -13.78 -24.88 -7.73
CA THR A 170 -13.21 -26.23 -7.73
C THR A 170 -12.71 -26.56 -6.33
N GLY A 171 -13.26 -27.64 -5.75
CA GLY A 171 -12.85 -28.15 -4.45
C GLY A 171 -11.58 -29.00 -4.52
N ALA A 172 -11.05 -29.40 -3.36
CA ALA A 172 -9.91 -30.33 -3.28
C ALA A 172 -10.23 -31.73 -3.83
N ASP A 173 -11.51 -32.06 -3.93
CA ASP A 173 -12.03 -33.27 -4.57
C ASP A 173 -12.01 -33.21 -6.11
N GLY A 174 -11.58 -32.08 -6.69
CA GLY A 174 -11.60 -31.83 -8.13
C GLY A 174 -12.99 -31.53 -8.69
N VAL A 175 -14.03 -31.53 -7.86
CA VAL A 175 -15.41 -31.26 -8.29
C VAL A 175 -15.62 -29.75 -8.37
N THR A 176 -16.10 -29.30 -9.53
CA THR A 176 -16.44 -27.90 -9.76
C THR A 176 -17.92 -27.65 -9.47
N ARG A 177 -18.18 -26.72 -8.56
CA ARG A 177 -19.50 -26.28 -8.10
C ARG A 177 -19.78 -24.88 -8.62
N ARG A 178 -21.06 -24.56 -8.83
CA ARG A 178 -21.50 -23.22 -9.23
C ARG A 178 -22.08 -22.51 -8.03
N LEU A 179 -21.63 -21.28 -7.78
CA LEU A 179 -22.08 -20.47 -6.65
C LEU A 179 -22.66 -19.15 -7.20
N PRO A 180 -23.98 -18.95 -7.09
CA PRO A 180 -24.62 -17.67 -7.43
C PRO A 180 -24.14 -16.54 -6.51
N LEU A 181 -24.05 -15.33 -7.05
CA LEU A 181 -23.69 -14.15 -6.28
C LEU A 181 -24.16 -12.85 -6.93
N ASP A 182 -24.22 -11.80 -6.13
CA ASP A 182 -24.34 -10.41 -6.59
C ASP A 182 -22.97 -9.71 -6.58
N MET A 183 -22.15 -9.98 -5.56
CA MET A 183 -20.90 -9.27 -5.28
C MET A 183 -19.76 -10.23 -4.93
N LEU A 184 -18.60 -10.02 -5.55
CA LEU A 184 -17.38 -10.81 -5.34
C LEU A 184 -16.30 -9.92 -4.71
N LEU A 185 -15.87 -10.26 -3.50
CA LEU A 185 -14.80 -9.54 -2.81
C LEU A 185 -13.57 -10.43 -2.71
N VAL A 186 -12.39 -9.93 -3.07
CA VAL A 186 -11.16 -10.73 -3.10
C VAL A 186 -10.07 -10.12 -2.23
N PHE A 187 -9.69 -10.84 -1.18
CA PHE A 187 -8.71 -10.43 -0.16
C PHE A 187 -7.55 -11.43 -0.08
N PHE A 188 -6.84 -11.59 -1.20
CA PHE A 188 -5.63 -12.44 -1.27
C PHE A 188 -4.36 -11.78 -0.72
N GLY A 189 -4.51 -10.61 -0.10
CA GLY A 189 -3.42 -9.75 0.34
C GLY A 189 -2.86 -8.88 -0.80
N LEU A 190 -1.76 -8.21 -0.52
CA LEU A 190 -1.15 -7.27 -1.45
C LEU A 190 0.09 -7.91 -2.11
N SER A 191 0.41 -7.49 -3.33
CA SER A 191 1.66 -7.78 -4.01
C SER A 191 2.32 -6.47 -4.43
N PRO A 192 3.61 -6.28 -4.11
CA PRO A 192 4.30 -5.09 -4.53
C PRO A 192 4.54 -5.11 -6.04
N LYS A 193 4.22 -4.02 -6.71
CA LYS A 193 4.60 -3.76 -8.10
C LYS A 193 5.34 -2.45 -8.20
N LEU A 194 6.38 -2.39 -9.03
CA LEU A 194 7.11 -1.15 -9.28
C LEU A 194 6.17 -0.03 -9.77
N GLY A 195 5.13 -0.41 -10.52
CA GLY A 195 4.05 0.50 -10.90
C GLY A 195 4.56 1.61 -11.84
N PRO A 196 3.96 2.81 -11.77
CA PRO A 196 4.31 3.94 -12.65
C PRO A 196 5.78 4.34 -12.62
N ILE A 197 6.51 4.03 -11.53
CA ILE A 197 7.94 4.32 -11.37
C ILE A 197 8.78 3.77 -12.54
N ALA A 198 8.35 2.65 -13.14
CA ALA A 198 9.03 2.04 -14.27
C ALA A 198 9.13 2.96 -15.51
N GLU A 199 8.20 3.92 -15.64
CA GLU A 199 8.07 4.79 -16.81
C GLU A 199 8.75 6.17 -16.62
N TRP A 200 9.35 6.43 -15.45
CA TRP A 200 9.89 7.76 -15.10
C TRP A 200 11.32 8.01 -15.61
N GLY A 201 11.86 7.14 -16.48
CA GLY A 201 13.21 7.28 -17.04
C GLY A 201 14.34 7.05 -16.02
N LEU A 202 14.05 6.31 -14.95
CA LEU A 202 15.02 5.99 -13.89
C LEU A 202 15.77 4.71 -14.20
N ASP A 203 17.05 4.66 -13.83
CA ASP A 203 17.86 3.44 -13.93
C ASP A 203 17.35 2.39 -12.93
N ILE A 204 16.85 1.27 -13.45
CA ILE A 204 16.26 0.19 -12.65
C ILE A 204 17.12 -1.08 -12.74
N GLU A 205 17.52 -1.61 -11.59
CA GLU A 205 18.19 -2.89 -11.46
C GLU A 205 17.38 -3.83 -10.56
N ARG A 206 16.98 -5.00 -11.09
CA ARG A 206 16.24 -6.03 -10.32
C ARG A 206 15.02 -5.46 -9.56
N LYS A 207 14.24 -4.59 -10.23
CA LYS A 207 13.06 -3.89 -9.69
C LYS A 207 13.36 -2.90 -8.55
N GLN A 208 14.60 -2.43 -8.43
CA GLN A 208 15.02 -1.37 -7.52
C GLN A 208 15.64 -0.22 -8.31
N LEU A 209 15.55 0.99 -7.78
CA LEU A 209 16.14 2.20 -8.36
C LEU A 209 17.63 2.25 -8.04
N LYS A 210 18.47 2.27 -9.07
CA LYS A 210 19.90 2.46 -8.91
C LYS A 210 20.17 3.93 -8.56
N VAL A 211 20.85 4.15 -7.44
CA VAL A 211 21.38 5.47 -7.11
C VAL A 211 22.75 5.66 -7.76
N VAL A 212 23.07 6.89 -8.15
CA VAL A 212 24.37 7.23 -8.77
C VAL A 212 25.49 7.28 -7.75
N ASP A 213 25.18 7.55 -6.49
CA ASP A 213 26.14 7.60 -5.38
C ASP A 213 25.48 7.29 -4.02
N THR A 214 26.32 6.99 -3.03
CA THR A 214 25.94 6.74 -1.63
C THR A 214 26.20 7.96 -0.72
N GLU A 215 26.59 9.10 -1.27
CA GLU A 215 26.80 10.35 -0.54
C GLU A 215 25.48 11.11 -0.34
N LYS A 216 24.58 11.03 -1.33
CA LYS A 216 23.26 11.68 -1.34
C LYS A 216 22.13 10.78 -1.79
N PHE A 217 22.40 9.57 -2.29
CA PHE A 217 21.37 8.64 -2.78
C PHE A 217 20.49 9.26 -3.89
N GLU A 218 21.11 10.09 -4.73
CA GLU A 218 20.47 10.65 -5.92
C GLU A 218 20.38 9.57 -7.02
N THR A 219 19.35 9.66 -7.87
CA THR A 219 19.20 8.77 -9.03
C THR A 219 19.95 9.31 -10.25
N ASN A 220 19.82 8.63 -11.39
CA ASN A 220 20.34 9.13 -12.67
C ASN A 220 19.65 10.43 -13.13
N VAL A 221 18.50 10.80 -12.54
CA VAL A 221 17.80 12.05 -12.83
C VAL A 221 18.09 13.07 -11.72
N PRO A 222 18.83 14.16 -12.02
CA PRO A 222 19.14 15.21 -11.04
C PRO A 222 17.88 15.82 -10.44
N GLY A 223 17.82 15.88 -9.11
CA GLY A 223 16.67 16.33 -8.32
C GLY A 223 15.72 15.21 -7.88
N ILE A 224 15.94 13.97 -8.33
CA ILE A 224 15.19 12.78 -7.88
C ILE A 224 16.11 11.89 -7.03
N PHE A 225 15.69 11.63 -5.80
CA PHE A 225 16.38 10.79 -4.82
C PHE A 225 15.59 9.51 -4.58
N ALA A 226 16.28 8.42 -4.24
CA ALA A 226 15.64 7.15 -3.89
C ALA A 226 16.17 6.64 -2.56
N VAL A 227 15.28 6.36 -1.60
CA VAL A 227 15.65 5.99 -0.23
C VAL A 227 14.79 4.83 0.29
N GLY A 228 15.32 4.05 1.22
CA GLY A 228 14.65 2.87 1.76
C GLY A 228 14.68 1.69 0.78
N ASP A 229 13.74 0.76 0.92
CA ASP A 229 13.80 -0.54 0.22
C ASP A 229 13.68 -0.50 -1.31
N ILE A 230 13.33 0.68 -1.87
CA ILE A 230 13.18 0.87 -3.31
C ILE A 230 14.53 1.04 -4.01
N ASN A 231 15.56 1.52 -3.33
CA ASN A 231 16.85 1.81 -3.96
C ASN A 231 17.80 0.62 -3.93
N THR A 232 18.89 0.72 -4.69
CA THR A 232 19.98 -0.24 -4.67
C THR A 232 21.34 0.41 -4.91
N TYR A 233 22.35 -0.12 -4.23
CA TYR A 233 23.77 0.25 -4.31
C TYR A 233 24.63 -0.87 -3.69
N PRO A 234 25.93 -0.95 -3.96
CA PRO A 234 26.81 -1.95 -3.36
C PRO A 234 26.72 -1.96 -1.83
N GLY A 235 26.32 -3.10 -1.26
CA GLY A 235 26.19 -3.26 0.19
C GLY A 235 24.81 -2.93 0.78
N LYS A 236 23.82 -2.53 -0.04
CA LYS A 236 22.44 -2.24 0.40
C LYS A 236 21.89 -3.34 1.33
N LYS A 237 21.31 -2.91 2.45
CA LYS A 237 20.53 -3.75 3.37
C LYS A 237 19.10 -3.20 3.46
N LYS A 238 18.11 -4.08 3.36
CA LYS A 238 16.68 -3.75 3.47
C LYS A 238 16.28 -3.69 4.94
N LEU A 239 16.77 -2.67 5.61
CA LEU A 239 16.55 -2.44 7.02
C LEU A 239 16.07 -1.00 7.23
N ILE A 240 15.14 -0.81 8.16
CA ILE A 240 14.55 0.50 8.46
C ILE A 240 15.65 1.53 8.78
N LEU A 241 16.66 1.15 9.56
CA LEU A 241 17.76 2.03 9.95
C LEU A 241 18.62 2.52 8.76
N SER A 242 18.71 1.73 7.68
CA SER A 242 19.41 2.13 6.46
C SER A 242 18.58 3.17 5.73
N GLY A 243 17.25 2.98 5.67
CA GLY A 243 16.33 4.00 5.17
C GLY A 243 16.46 5.34 5.90
N PHE A 244 16.63 5.35 7.24
CA PHE A 244 16.85 6.59 7.99
C PHE A 244 18.17 7.28 7.63
N HIS A 245 19.27 6.52 7.52
CA HIS A 245 20.56 7.05 7.07
C HIS A 245 20.46 7.63 5.65
N GLU A 246 19.80 6.91 4.76
CA GLU A 246 19.61 7.30 3.37
C GLU A 246 18.79 8.58 3.24
N ALA A 247 17.67 8.67 3.97
CA ALA A 247 16.85 9.87 4.01
C ALA A 247 17.61 11.10 4.54
N ALA A 248 18.46 10.91 5.55
CA ALA A 248 19.27 11.99 6.10
C ALA A 248 20.26 12.55 5.05
N LEU A 249 21.01 11.67 4.38
CA LEU A 249 21.96 12.09 3.35
C LEU A 249 21.26 12.69 2.11
N ALA A 250 20.15 12.09 1.67
CA ALA A 250 19.36 12.63 0.57
C ALA A 250 18.77 14.02 0.87
N ALA A 251 18.38 14.30 2.12
CA ALA A 251 17.92 15.63 2.52
C ALA A 251 19.01 16.71 2.36
N PHE A 252 20.26 16.39 2.72
CA PHE A 252 21.40 17.29 2.44
C PHE A 252 21.69 17.40 0.94
N GLY A 253 21.59 16.30 0.19
CA GLY A 253 21.75 16.28 -1.26
C GLY A 253 20.70 17.10 -2.01
N ALA A 254 19.48 17.19 -1.47
CA ALA A 254 18.39 17.99 -2.04
C ALA A 254 18.53 19.49 -1.78
N ALA A 255 19.27 19.89 -0.74
CA ALA A 255 19.35 21.29 -0.31
C ALA A 255 19.82 22.26 -1.42
N PRO A 256 20.83 21.96 -2.26
CA PRO A 256 21.24 22.84 -3.35
C PRO A 256 20.15 23.06 -4.42
N TYR A 257 19.25 22.10 -4.62
CA TYR A 257 18.11 22.26 -5.53
C TYR A 257 17.03 23.17 -4.94
N ILE A 258 16.83 23.10 -3.62
CA ILE A 258 15.78 23.87 -2.94
C ILE A 258 16.24 25.30 -2.64
N PHE A 259 17.49 25.46 -2.20
CA PHE A 259 18.10 26.71 -1.76
C PHE A 259 19.48 26.93 -2.44
N PRO A 260 19.52 27.21 -3.75
CA PRO A 260 20.78 27.31 -4.51
C PRO A 260 21.73 28.38 -3.96
N ASP A 261 21.18 29.47 -3.42
CA ASP A 261 21.96 30.59 -2.89
C ASP A 261 22.34 30.43 -1.40
N LYS A 262 22.00 29.30 -0.77
CA LYS A 262 22.24 29.08 0.67
C LYS A 262 23.08 27.83 0.90
N LYS A 263 24.22 28.00 1.56
CA LYS A 263 24.99 26.89 2.09
C LYS A 263 24.32 26.35 3.35
N ILE A 264 23.92 25.07 3.33
CA ILE A 264 23.36 24.40 4.50
C ILE A 264 24.50 23.77 5.31
N HIS A 265 24.66 24.22 6.55
CA HIS A 265 25.62 23.67 7.49
C HIS A 265 24.95 22.66 8.41
N MET A 266 25.64 21.55 8.67
CA MET A 266 25.23 20.55 9.65
C MET A 266 25.22 21.19 11.04
N GLN A 267 24.12 20.98 11.76
CA GLN A 267 23.92 21.42 13.14
C GLN A 267 23.36 20.25 13.93
N TYR A 268 23.71 20.18 15.21
CA TYR A 268 23.21 19.13 16.10
C TYR A 268 21.90 19.55 16.76
N THR A 269 20.92 18.65 16.76
CA THR A 269 19.60 18.87 17.38
C THR A 269 19.67 19.05 18.88
N THR A 270 20.76 18.66 19.53
CA THR A 270 20.98 18.81 20.98
C THR A 270 21.46 20.21 21.37
N THR A 271 22.12 20.93 20.47
CA THR A 271 22.82 22.18 20.81
C THR A 271 22.39 23.38 19.99
N SER A 272 21.67 23.20 18.87
CA SER A 272 21.27 24.30 18.00
C SER A 272 19.97 24.96 18.45
N PRO A 273 19.99 26.23 18.90
CA PRO A 273 18.76 26.96 19.23
C PRO A 273 17.84 27.13 18.02
N LYS A 274 18.42 27.20 16.81
CA LYS A 274 17.67 27.26 15.56
C LYS A 274 16.86 25.98 15.36
N LEU A 275 17.47 24.81 15.56
CA LEU A 275 16.76 23.53 15.45
C LEU A 275 15.75 23.34 16.57
N HIS A 276 16.05 23.76 17.80
CA HIS A 276 15.08 23.72 18.91
C HIS A 276 13.83 24.53 18.58
N LYS A 277 13.99 25.75 18.03
CA LYS A 277 12.86 26.58 17.58
C LYS A 277 12.02 25.90 16.50
N ILE A 278 12.64 25.22 15.53
CA ILE A 278 11.92 24.49 14.48
C ILE A 278 11.16 23.30 15.08
N LEU A 279 11.77 22.59 16.04
CA LEU A 279 11.18 21.43 16.70
C LEU A 279 10.16 21.80 17.80
N GLY A 280 10.00 23.08 18.12
CA GLY A 280 9.10 23.53 19.19
C GLY A 280 9.56 23.13 20.60
N VAL A 281 10.87 22.97 20.83
CA VAL A 281 11.43 22.59 22.13
C VAL A 281 12.23 23.73 22.76
N GLU A 282 12.31 23.75 24.09
CA GLU A 282 13.14 24.71 24.82
C GLU A 282 14.63 24.45 24.58
N THR A 283 15.42 25.53 24.49
CA THR A 283 16.87 25.40 24.39
C THR A 283 17.45 25.16 25.79
N PRO A 284 18.21 24.08 26.01
CA PRO A 284 18.82 23.83 27.31
C PRO A 284 19.75 24.97 27.70
N VAL A 285 19.63 25.43 28.94
CA VAL A 285 20.62 26.31 29.58
C VAL A 285 21.55 25.40 30.36
N PHE A 286 22.82 25.35 29.95
CA PHE A 286 23.85 24.62 30.68
C PHE A 286 24.54 25.63 31.60
N ASP A 287 24.41 25.43 32.91
CA ASP A 287 25.17 26.16 33.95
C ASP A 287 26.65 25.71 33.98
#